data_AF-A0A3A1X8V4-F1
#
_entry.id   AF-A0A3A1X8V4-F1
#
_cell.length_a   1.000
_cell.length_b   1.000
_cell.length_c   1.000
_cell.angle_alpha   90.00
_cell.angle_beta   90.00
_cell.angle_gamma   90.00
#
_symmetry.space_group_name_H-M   'P 1'
#
loop_
_entity.id
_entity.type
_entity.pdbx_description
1 polymer ?
#
loop_
_entity_poly.entity_id
_entity_poly.type
_entity_poly.pdbx_seq_one_letter_code
_entity_poly.pdbx_strand_id
1 'polypeptide(L)'
;MTMFYAHKIKHYARFACASVVASAMCFTLCACEGQVPKAAEGSSVKELPDVTPIKEKDIRLRVLRSLEKANEEKNASNLAEYMSGPSAIVRASELAIAAKMGKLDAKTTIPREVAQTIVPTNASWPRDLMTITTTTKDQQSKRLLVIRQDSARSNYKLWAVARLFPGVHLPKFPVPSIGASMGKANDSGL
;
A
#
# COMPACT_ATOMS: atom_id res chain seq x y z
N MET A 1 -34.16 80.01 -37.19
CA MET A 1 -34.46 78.55 -37.08
C MET A 1 -33.23 77.74 -37.54
N THR A 2 -32.07 77.92 -36.89
CA THR A 2 -30.78 77.31 -37.28
C THR A 2 -29.91 76.88 -36.10
N MET A 3 -30.39 77.03 -34.86
CA MET A 3 -29.62 76.75 -33.62
C MET A 3 -29.99 75.45 -32.89
N PHE A 4 -30.85 74.59 -33.47
CA PHE A 4 -31.22 73.30 -32.86
C PHE A 4 -30.55 72.06 -33.50
N TYR A 5 -29.91 72.21 -34.68
CA TYR A 5 -29.35 71.08 -35.42
C TYR A 5 -27.89 70.74 -35.04
N ALA A 6 -27.12 71.72 -34.56
CA ALA A 6 -25.70 71.56 -34.26
C ALA A 6 -25.40 70.78 -32.95
N HIS A 7 -26.38 70.66 -32.04
CA HIS A 7 -26.18 70.00 -30.75
C HIS A 7 -26.36 68.46 -30.84
N LYS A 8 -27.24 67.97 -31.73
CA LYS A 8 -27.48 66.52 -31.87
C LYS A 8 -26.27 65.78 -32.47
N ILE A 9 -25.55 66.39 -33.41
CA ILE A 9 -24.44 65.77 -34.15
C ILE A 9 -23.24 65.44 -33.23
N LYS A 10 -22.95 66.30 -32.24
CA LYS A 10 -21.86 66.08 -31.27
C LYS A 10 -22.13 64.95 -30.28
N HIS A 11 -23.39 64.62 -29.99
CA HIS A 11 -23.73 63.51 -29.10
C HIS A 11 -23.62 62.14 -29.78
N TYR A 12 -23.98 62.03 -31.06
CA TYR A 12 -23.86 60.78 -31.81
C TYR A 12 -22.40 60.37 -32.06
N ALA A 13 -21.49 61.33 -32.27
CA ALA A 13 -20.06 61.06 -32.42
C ALA A 13 -19.40 60.51 -31.13
N ARG A 14 -19.85 60.96 -29.95
CA ARG A 14 -19.34 60.48 -28.65
C ARG A 14 -19.89 59.10 -28.28
N PHE A 15 -21.13 58.79 -28.68
CA PHE A 15 -21.73 57.46 -28.49
C PHE A 15 -21.16 56.40 -29.44
N ALA A 16 -20.69 56.77 -30.64
CA ALA A 16 -20.10 55.83 -31.59
C ALA A 16 -18.66 55.41 -31.23
N CYS A 17 -17.88 56.26 -30.57
CA CYS A 17 -16.52 55.88 -30.14
C CYS A 17 -16.50 54.98 -28.89
N ALA A 18 -17.49 55.07 -28.01
CA ALA A 18 -17.53 54.26 -26.78
C ALA A 18 -17.89 52.78 -27.04
N SER A 19 -18.70 52.50 -28.07
CA SER A 19 -19.12 51.14 -28.45
C SER A 19 -18.05 50.35 -29.20
N VAL A 20 -17.12 51.02 -29.91
CA VAL A 20 -16.01 50.36 -30.60
C VAL A 20 -14.92 49.91 -29.63
N VAL A 21 -14.65 50.68 -28.56
CA VAL A 21 -13.62 50.32 -27.56
C VAL A 21 -14.08 49.16 -26.66
N ALA A 22 -15.37 49.08 -26.31
CA ALA A 22 -15.90 47.98 -25.50
C ALA A 22 -15.93 46.64 -26.26
N SER A 23 -16.15 46.66 -27.57
CA SER A 23 -16.20 45.44 -28.38
C SER A 23 -14.81 44.82 -28.63
N ALA A 24 -13.75 45.62 -28.56
CA ALA A 24 -12.37 45.14 -28.73
C ALA A 24 -11.80 44.40 -27.50
N MET A 25 -12.37 44.61 -26.30
CA MET A 25 -11.90 43.98 -25.07
C MET A 25 -12.46 42.56 -24.84
N CYS A 26 -13.49 42.14 -25.57
CA CYS A 26 -14.08 40.81 -25.42
C CYS A 26 -13.35 39.69 -26.18
N PHE A 27 -12.43 40.02 -27.10
CA PHE A 27 -11.72 39.02 -27.91
C PHE A 27 -10.44 38.45 -27.27
N THR A 28 -10.00 38.97 -26.12
CA THR A 28 -8.75 38.51 -25.47
C THR A 28 -8.96 37.38 -24.45
N LEU A 29 -10.19 36.93 -24.23
CA LEU A 29 -10.51 35.88 -23.24
C LEU A 29 -10.48 34.45 -23.78
N CYS A 30 -10.35 34.24 -25.10
CA CYS A 30 -10.33 32.89 -25.69
C CYS A 30 -8.92 32.28 -25.85
N ALA A 31 -7.85 32.95 -25.39
CA ALA A 31 -6.49 32.40 -25.53
C ALA A 31 -6.11 31.35 -24.48
N CYS A 32 -7.04 30.95 -23.60
CA CYS A 32 -6.83 29.90 -22.59
C CYS A 32 -7.56 28.59 -22.90
N GLU A 33 -7.98 28.33 -24.14
CA GLU A 33 -8.17 26.94 -24.60
C GLU A 33 -6.79 26.33 -24.90
N GLY A 34 -5.97 26.24 -23.85
CA GLY A 34 -4.77 25.43 -23.87
C GLY A 34 -5.20 24.00 -24.16
N GLN A 35 -4.73 23.48 -25.29
CA GLN A 35 -4.90 22.10 -25.71
C GLN A 35 -4.79 21.19 -24.49
N VAL A 36 -5.90 20.56 -24.10
CA VAL A 36 -5.96 19.67 -22.94
C VAL A 36 -4.78 18.70 -23.10
N PRO A 37 -3.87 18.60 -22.11
CA PRO A 37 -2.72 17.71 -22.24
C PRO A 37 -3.24 16.33 -22.61
N LYS A 38 -2.88 15.86 -23.82
CA LYS A 38 -3.17 14.48 -24.20
C LYS A 38 -2.53 13.62 -23.13
N ALA A 39 -3.33 12.81 -22.44
CA ALA A 39 -2.83 11.91 -21.41
C ALA A 39 -1.63 11.18 -22.01
N ALA A 40 -0.43 11.41 -21.46
CA ALA A 40 0.73 10.66 -21.86
C ALA A 40 0.35 9.19 -21.70
N GLU A 41 0.55 8.38 -22.75
CA GLU A 41 0.45 6.93 -22.60
C GLU A 41 1.35 6.57 -21.43
N GLY A 42 0.74 6.03 -20.37
CA GLY A 42 1.46 5.73 -19.14
C GLY A 42 2.65 4.86 -19.51
N SER A 43 3.85 5.41 -19.38
CA SER A 43 5.05 4.58 -19.47
C SER A 43 4.85 3.44 -18.49
N SER A 44 4.98 2.20 -18.95
CA SER A 44 4.96 1.03 -18.07
C SER A 44 6.07 1.23 -17.03
N VAL A 45 5.71 1.70 -15.84
CA VAL A 45 6.66 1.81 -14.74
C VAL A 45 7.03 0.37 -14.43
N LYS A 46 8.31 0.02 -14.60
CA LYS A 46 8.81 -1.28 -14.19
C LYS A 46 8.47 -1.45 -12.71
N GLU A 47 7.59 -2.40 -12.40
CA GLU A 47 7.20 -2.64 -11.01
C GLU A 47 8.44 -3.08 -10.24
N LEU A 48 8.76 -2.34 -9.18
CA LEU A 48 9.88 -2.61 -8.29
C LEU A 48 9.38 -3.38 -7.06
N PRO A 49 10.24 -4.14 -6.37
CA PRO A 49 9.90 -4.72 -5.08
C PRO A 49 9.38 -3.67 -4.10
N ASP A 50 8.30 -4.00 -3.37
CA ASP A 50 7.66 -3.10 -2.41
C ASP A 50 8.63 -2.57 -1.34
N VAL A 51 9.62 -3.40 -0.97
CA VAL A 51 10.68 -3.08 -0.04
C VAL A 51 12.00 -3.73 -0.47
N THR A 52 13.13 -3.22 0.01
CA THR A 52 14.42 -3.90 -0.18
C THR A 52 14.49 -5.18 0.67
N PRO A 53 15.33 -6.16 0.31
CA PRO A 53 15.50 -7.38 1.12
C PRO A 53 15.99 -7.09 2.56
N ILE A 54 16.83 -6.07 2.74
CA ILE A 54 17.28 -5.62 4.06
C ILE A 54 16.09 -5.10 4.87
N LYS A 55 15.24 -4.27 4.24
CA LYS A 55 14.08 -3.70 4.91
C LYS A 55 13.04 -4.75 5.26
N GLU A 56 12.80 -5.76 4.40
CA GLU A 56 11.98 -6.93 4.75
C GLU A 56 12.47 -7.60 6.02
N LYS A 57 13.78 -7.90 6.07
CA LYS A 57 14.39 -8.57 7.23
C LYS A 57 14.20 -7.76 8.51
N ASP A 58 14.39 -6.45 8.44
CA ASP A 58 14.19 -5.55 9.58
C ASP A 58 12.73 -5.53 10.05
N ILE A 59 11.79 -5.43 9.10
CA ILE A 59 10.35 -5.46 9.38
C ILE A 59 9.97 -6.77 10.07
N ARG A 60 10.38 -7.90 9.49
CA ARG A 60 10.08 -9.24 10.01
C ARG A 60 10.69 -9.43 11.40
N LEU A 61 11.96 -9.11 11.59
CA LEU A 61 12.61 -9.29 12.89
C LEU A 61 12.03 -8.36 13.97
N ARG A 62 11.59 -7.14 13.62
CA ARG A 62 10.85 -6.28 14.54
C ARG A 62 9.56 -6.96 15.01
N VAL A 63 8.74 -7.46 14.07
CA VAL A 63 7.49 -8.17 14.39
C VAL A 63 7.75 -9.38 15.28
N LEU A 64 8.71 -10.24 14.91
CA LEU A 64 9.02 -11.45 15.67
C LEU A 64 9.56 -11.14 17.08
N ARG A 65 10.39 -10.11 17.24
CA ARG A 65 10.85 -9.66 18.57
C ARG A 65 9.69 -9.18 19.45
N SER A 66 8.77 -8.39 18.90
CA SER A 66 7.59 -7.94 19.65
C SER A 66 6.70 -9.12 20.06
N LEU A 67 6.54 -10.10 19.17
CA LEU A 67 5.79 -11.32 19.46
C LEU A 67 6.46 -12.18 20.55
N GLU A 68 7.78 -12.33 20.51
CA GLU A 68 8.52 -13.07 21.54
C GLU A 68 8.39 -12.41 22.91
N LYS A 69 8.51 -11.08 22.98
CA LYS A 69 8.25 -10.34 24.22
C LYS A 69 6.85 -10.62 24.77
N ALA A 70 5.83 -10.59 23.91
CA ALA A 70 4.47 -10.92 24.32
C ALA A 70 4.30 -12.38 24.77
N ASN A 71 5.04 -13.33 24.18
CA ASN A 71 5.05 -14.72 24.61
C ASN A 71 5.69 -14.88 26.00
N GLU A 72 6.81 -14.21 26.26
CA GLU A 72 7.51 -14.20 27.55
C GLU A 72 6.63 -13.61 28.66
N GLU A 73 6.02 -12.46 28.38
CA GLU A 73 5.11 -11.74 29.29
C GLU A 73 3.73 -12.39 29.38
N LYS A 74 3.39 -13.29 28.45
CA LYS A 74 2.05 -13.91 28.28
C LYS A 74 0.96 -12.83 28.19
N ASN A 75 1.26 -11.75 27.48
CA ASN A 75 0.46 -10.53 27.50
C ASN A 75 0.03 -10.12 26.09
N ALA A 76 -1.29 -10.01 25.89
CA ALA A 76 -1.90 -9.68 24.60
C ALA A 76 -2.14 -8.17 24.38
N SER A 77 -1.90 -7.31 25.39
CA SER A 77 -2.29 -5.89 25.36
C SER A 77 -1.74 -5.10 24.17
N ASN A 78 -0.50 -5.36 23.77
CA ASN A 78 0.18 -4.60 22.72
C ASN A 78 0.13 -5.28 21.34
N LEU A 79 -0.65 -6.35 21.16
CA LEU A 79 -0.70 -7.09 19.88
C LEU A 79 -1.03 -6.20 18.69
N ALA A 80 -1.91 -5.21 18.87
CA ALA A 80 -2.34 -4.32 17.80
C ALA A 80 -1.20 -3.48 17.19
N GLU A 81 -0.05 -3.34 17.85
CA GLU A 81 1.11 -2.59 17.33
C GLU A 81 1.85 -3.35 16.23
N TYR A 82 1.83 -4.68 16.25
CA TYR A 82 2.65 -5.53 15.37
C TYR A 82 1.89 -6.72 14.77
N MET A 83 0.64 -6.94 15.15
CA MET A 83 -0.26 -7.94 14.59
C MET A 83 -1.60 -7.31 14.17
N SER A 84 -2.25 -7.94 13.20
CA SER A 84 -3.57 -7.58 12.70
C SER A 84 -4.27 -8.81 12.13
N GLY A 85 -5.52 -8.64 11.69
CA GLY A 85 -6.25 -9.69 10.97
C GLY A 85 -6.42 -10.99 11.77
N PRO A 86 -6.51 -12.15 11.10
CA PRO A 86 -6.77 -13.43 11.77
C PRO A 86 -5.65 -13.83 12.74
N SER A 87 -4.40 -13.49 12.45
CA SER A 87 -3.29 -13.86 13.33
C SER A 87 -3.38 -13.20 14.71
N ALA A 88 -3.85 -11.94 14.79
CA ALA A 88 -4.01 -11.23 16.05
C ALA A 88 -5.08 -11.89 16.94
N ILE A 89 -6.18 -12.35 16.35
CA ILE A 89 -7.28 -13.00 17.06
C ILE A 89 -6.82 -14.33 17.67
N VAL A 90 -6.13 -15.15 16.86
CA VAL A 90 -5.57 -16.44 17.33
C VAL A 90 -4.54 -16.20 18.41
N ARG A 91 -3.60 -15.27 18.21
CA ARG A 91 -2.54 -14.97 19.19
C ARG A 91 -3.09 -14.44 20.50
N ALA A 92 -4.13 -13.60 20.47
CA ALA A 92 -4.79 -13.13 21.68
C ALA A 92 -5.35 -14.31 22.51
N SER A 93 -5.96 -15.29 21.84
CA SER A 93 -6.48 -16.50 22.49
C SER A 93 -5.35 -17.38 23.05
N GLU A 94 -4.29 -17.59 22.28
CA GLU A 94 -3.11 -18.36 22.71
C GLU A 94 -2.46 -17.74 23.96
N LEU A 95 -2.31 -16.41 24.00
CA LEU A 95 -1.73 -15.69 25.13
C LEU A 95 -2.67 -15.66 26.34
N ALA A 96 -3.98 -15.53 26.13
CA ALA A 96 -4.96 -15.60 27.22
C ALA A 96 -4.94 -16.97 27.92
N ILE A 97 -4.85 -18.06 27.15
CA ILE A 97 -4.67 -19.41 27.70
C ILE A 97 -3.32 -19.51 28.41
N ALA A 98 -2.23 -19.03 27.80
CA ALA A 98 -0.91 -19.08 28.39
C ALA A 98 -0.81 -18.32 29.72
N ALA A 99 -1.49 -17.19 29.86
CA ALA A 99 -1.56 -16.41 31.09
C ALA A 99 -2.21 -17.20 32.24
N LYS A 100 -3.17 -18.09 31.93
CA LYS A 100 -3.82 -18.97 32.93
C LYS A 100 -3.02 -20.24 33.21
N MET A 101 -2.42 -20.83 32.17
CA MET A 101 -1.70 -22.10 32.27
C MET A 101 -0.23 -21.95 32.68
N GLY A 102 0.28 -20.71 32.72
CA GLY A 102 1.67 -20.40 33.02
C GLY A 102 2.66 -20.74 31.90
N LYS A 103 2.19 -21.33 30.79
CA LYS A 103 3.00 -21.73 29.63
C LYS A 103 2.24 -21.57 28.31
N LEU A 104 2.95 -21.17 27.26
CA LEU A 104 2.43 -21.13 25.89
C LEU A 104 2.55 -22.54 25.26
N ASP A 105 1.60 -22.91 24.41
CA ASP A 105 1.70 -24.16 23.64
C ASP A 105 2.91 -24.09 22.69
N ALA A 106 3.80 -25.08 22.76
CA ALA A 106 5.00 -25.19 21.93
C ALA A 106 4.68 -25.21 20.42
N LYS A 107 3.46 -25.61 20.04
CA LYS A 107 2.98 -25.61 18.65
C LYS A 107 2.81 -24.21 18.05
N THR A 108 2.78 -23.18 18.89
CA THR A 108 2.60 -21.77 18.47
C THR A 108 3.91 -21.06 18.12
N THR A 109 5.05 -21.75 18.31
CA THR A 109 6.40 -21.23 18.05
C THR A 109 6.58 -20.82 16.58
N ILE A 110 7.09 -19.62 16.33
CA ILE A 110 7.44 -19.14 14.99
C ILE A 110 8.97 -19.00 14.91
N PRO A 111 9.67 -19.79 14.06
CA PRO A 111 11.11 -19.66 13.89
C PRO A 111 11.52 -18.29 13.32
N ARG A 112 12.71 -17.82 13.69
CA ARG A 112 13.32 -16.62 13.10
C ARG A 112 13.96 -16.90 11.75
N GLU A 113 14.54 -18.08 11.63
CA GLU A 113 15.21 -18.55 10.43
C GLU A 113 14.18 -18.78 9.33
N VAL A 114 14.54 -18.36 8.12
CA VAL A 114 13.64 -18.37 6.96
C VAL A 114 14.24 -19.24 5.88
N ALA A 115 13.38 -20.05 5.26
CA ALA A 115 13.74 -20.82 4.08
C ALA A 115 13.57 -19.96 2.81
N GLN A 116 12.63 -19.02 2.84
CA GLN A 116 12.32 -18.19 1.69
C GLN A 116 11.64 -16.87 2.09
N THR A 117 11.97 -15.83 1.35
CA THR A 117 11.30 -14.52 1.42
C THR A 117 10.73 -14.22 0.05
N ILE A 118 9.51 -13.68 0.01
CA ILE A 118 8.84 -13.20 -1.20
C ILE A 118 8.45 -11.76 -0.97
N VAL A 119 8.93 -10.87 -1.84
CA VAL A 119 8.59 -9.45 -1.84
C VAL A 119 7.83 -9.18 -3.14
N PRO A 120 6.54 -8.85 -3.08
CA PRO A 120 5.77 -8.51 -4.27
C PRO A 120 6.21 -7.20 -4.91
N THR A 121 5.75 -7.00 -6.15
CA THR A 121 5.86 -5.75 -6.90
C THR A 121 4.48 -5.09 -7.02
N ASN A 122 3.82 -4.78 -5.91
CA ASN A 122 2.45 -4.25 -5.92
C ASN A 122 2.44 -2.73 -5.75
N ALA A 123 2.02 -2.01 -6.79
CA ALA A 123 1.86 -0.56 -6.72
C ALA A 123 0.74 -0.12 -5.73
N SER A 124 -0.27 -0.97 -5.53
CA SER A 124 -1.49 -0.67 -4.77
C SER A 124 -1.44 -1.16 -3.32
N TRP A 125 -2.37 -0.65 -2.50
CA TRP A 125 -2.57 -1.08 -1.12
C TRP A 125 -3.70 -2.11 -1.01
N PRO A 126 -3.62 -3.08 -0.07
CA PRO A 126 -2.53 -3.32 0.86
C PRO A 126 -1.30 -3.97 0.20
N ARG A 127 -0.13 -3.83 0.84
CA ARG A 127 1.13 -4.49 0.43
C ARG A 127 1.47 -5.62 1.39
N ASP A 128 1.75 -6.80 0.86
CA ASP A 128 2.02 -8.00 1.63
C ASP A 128 3.45 -8.47 1.41
N LEU A 129 4.18 -8.71 2.49
CA LEU A 129 5.43 -9.47 2.46
C LEU A 129 5.10 -10.89 2.89
N MET A 130 5.67 -11.88 2.19
CA MET A 130 5.46 -13.28 2.54
C MET A 130 6.81 -13.91 2.91
N THR A 131 6.81 -14.64 4.01
CA THR A 131 8.01 -15.33 4.49
C THR A 131 7.66 -16.76 4.81
N ILE A 132 8.47 -17.70 4.34
CA ILE A 132 8.40 -19.09 4.73
C ILE A 132 9.52 -19.37 5.72
N THR A 133 9.16 -19.79 6.93
CA THR A 133 10.14 -20.14 7.96
C THR A 133 10.87 -21.44 7.63
N THR A 134 11.98 -21.70 8.33
CA THR A 134 12.48 -23.07 8.48
C THR A 134 11.53 -23.90 9.35
N THR A 135 11.83 -25.18 9.52
CA THR A 135 11.18 -25.99 10.54
C THR A 135 11.59 -25.50 11.94
N THR A 136 10.75 -25.73 12.94
CA THR A 136 11.13 -25.47 14.34
C THR A 136 12.21 -26.46 14.79
N LYS A 137 12.85 -26.19 15.93
CA LYS A 137 13.87 -27.08 16.52
C LYS A 137 13.33 -28.49 16.78
N ASP A 138 12.06 -28.60 17.15
CA ASP A 138 11.32 -29.85 17.35
C ASP A 138 10.65 -30.37 16.06
N GLN A 139 11.15 -29.97 14.88
CA GLN A 139 10.75 -30.47 13.56
C GLN A 139 9.27 -30.24 13.20
N GLN A 140 8.62 -29.23 13.78
CA GLN A 140 7.30 -28.83 13.30
C GLN A 140 7.41 -28.19 11.91
N SER A 141 6.35 -28.37 11.13
CA SER A 141 6.28 -27.89 9.75
C SER A 141 6.56 -26.40 9.63
N LYS A 142 7.08 -26.02 8.46
CA LYS A 142 7.33 -24.62 8.08
C LYS A 142 6.04 -23.80 8.21
N ARG A 143 6.19 -22.50 8.42
CA ARG A 143 5.08 -21.55 8.51
C ARG A 143 5.19 -20.54 7.39
N LEU A 144 4.07 -20.26 6.73
CA LEU A 144 3.89 -19.08 5.89
C LEU A 144 3.45 -17.92 6.78
N LEU A 145 4.23 -16.85 6.78
CA LEU A 145 3.93 -15.60 7.44
C LEU A 145 3.50 -14.60 6.37
N VAL A 146 2.37 -13.94 6.58
CA VAL A 146 1.93 -12.80 5.77
C VAL A 146 2.06 -11.56 6.63
N ILE A 147 2.91 -10.64 6.21
CA ILE A 147 3.17 -9.37 6.90
C ILE A 147 2.61 -8.26 6.02
N ARG A 148 1.50 -7.66 6.46
CA ARG A 148 0.72 -6.69 5.69
C ARG A 148 0.97 -5.26 6.12
N GLN A 149 1.02 -4.35 5.16
CA GLN A 149 0.90 -2.93 5.36
C GLN A 149 -0.37 -2.44 4.66
N ASP A 150 -1.32 -1.88 5.42
CA ASP A 150 -2.63 -1.49 4.90
C ASP A 150 -2.63 -0.17 4.13
N SER A 151 -1.69 0.74 4.44
CA SER A 151 -1.55 2.04 3.80
C SER A 151 -0.10 2.52 3.84
N ALA A 152 0.23 3.52 3.01
CA ALA A 152 1.58 4.08 2.94
C ALA A 152 2.16 4.56 4.28
N ARG A 153 1.31 4.94 5.23
CA ARG A 153 1.73 5.43 6.56
C ARG A 153 1.57 4.39 7.67
N SER A 154 0.92 3.25 7.38
CA SER A 154 0.77 2.18 8.34
C SER A 154 2.10 1.45 8.53
N ASN A 155 2.35 0.93 9.73
CA ASN A 155 3.41 -0.06 9.92
C ASN A 155 2.98 -1.39 9.32
N TYR A 156 3.96 -2.15 8.81
CA TYR A 156 3.78 -3.57 8.52
C TYR A 156 3.40 -4.34 9.79
N LYS A 157 2.48 -5.30 9.73
CA LYS A 157 2.05 -6.13 10.86
C LYS A 157 1.90 -7.58 10.42
N LEU A 158 2.14 -8.53 11.32
CA LEU A 158 1.79 -9.92 11.06
C LEU A 158 0.26 -9.99 10.89
N TRP A 159 -0.19 -10.40 9.72
CA TRP A 159 -1.60 -10.45 9.38
C TRP A 159 -2.13 -11.88 9.43
N ALA A 160 -1.38 -12.83 8.87
CA ALA A 160 -1.71 -14.25 8.92
C ALA A 160 -0.48 -15.12 9.16
N VAL A 161 -0.73 -16.27 9.78
CA VAL A 161 0.23 -17.37 9.94
C VAL A 161 -0.47 -18.65 9.53
N ALA A 162 0.11 -19.38 8.59
CA ALA A 162 -0.38 -20.70 8.19
C ALA A 162 0.73 -21.74 8.37
N ARG A 163 0.42 -22.86 9.01
CA ARG A 163 1.34 -24.00 9.07
C ARG A 163 1.23 -24.78 7.78
N LEU A 164 2.36 -24.96 7.09
CA LEU A 164 2.42 -25.71 5.86
C LEU A 164 2.34 -27.22 6.14
N PHE A 165 1.76 -27.99 5.23
CA PHE A 165 1.79 -29.44 5.33
C PHE A 165 3.23 -29.97 5.26
N PRO A 166 3.56 -31.04 5.99
CA PRO A 166 4.85 -31.73 5.84
C PRO A 166 5.07 -32.15 4.38
N GLY A 167 6.28 -31.95 3.86
CA GLY A 167 6.62 -32.37 2.49
C GLY A 167 6.01 -31.51 1.37
N VAL A 168 5.39 -30.37 1.67
CA VAL A 168 4.86 -29.49 0.62
C VAL A 168 5.96 -29.03 -0.34
N HIS A 169 5.71 -29.16 -1.64
CA HIS A 169 6.56 -28.59 -2.67
C HIS A 169 6.10 -27.16 -2.96
N LEU A 170 6.94 -26.20 -2.61
CA LEU A 170 6.69 -24.81 -2.92
C LEU A 170 7.18 -24.50 -4.34
N PRO A 171 6.46 -23.66 -5.11
CA PRO A 171 6.95 -23.22 -6.40
C PRO A 171 8.24 -22.40 -6.22
N LYS A 172 9.00 -22.23 -7.31
CA LYS A 172 10.14 -21.31 -7.30
C LYS A 172 9.60 -19.88 -7.35
N PHE A 173 10.00 -19.07 -6.39
CA PHE A 173 9.67 -17.65 -6.38
C PHE A 173 10.85 -16.81 -6.89
N PRO A 174 10.58 -15.65 -7.51
CA PRO A 174 11.61 -14.71 -7.88
C PRO A 174 12.47 -14.32 -6.67
N VAL A 175 13.75 -14.00 -6.93
CA VAL A 175 14.62 -13.48 -5.86
C VAL A 175 14.06 -12.15 -5.33
N PRO A 176 14.13 -11.90 -4.01
CA PRO A 176 13.51 -10.71 -3.40
C PRO A 176 13.94 -9.36 -3.98
N SER A 177 15.16 -9.26 -4.52
CA SER A 177 15.68 -8.04 -5.15
C SER A 177 15.06 -7.73 -6.51
N ILE A 178 14.48 -8.71 -7.19
CA ILE A 178 13.72 -8.54 -8.43
C ILE A 178 12.24 -8.34 -8.11
N GLY A 179 11.74 -9.09 -7.12
CA GLY A 179 10.35 -9.04 -6.67
C GLY A 179 9.44 -10.01 -7.43
N ALA A 180 8.30 -10.34 -6.83
CA ALA A 180 7.31 -11.25 -7.38
C ALA A 180 6.10 -10.47 -7.91
N SER A 181 5.78 -10.66 -9.19
CA SER A 181 4.55 -10.10 -9.74
C SER A 181 3.34 -10.77 -9.09
N MET A 182 2.33 -9.96 -8.76
CA MET A 182 1.09 -10.46 -8.20
C MET A 182 0.25 -11.13 -9.29
N GLY A 183 -0.41 -12.22 -8.93
CA GLY A 183 -1.38 -12.87 -9.82
C GLY A 183 -2.53 -11.93 -10.15
N LYS A 184 -3.02 -12.02 -11.39
CA LYS A 184 -4.18 -11.27 -11.87
C LYS A 184 -5.44 -12.12 -11.71
N ALA A 185 -6.60 -11.46 -11.63
CA ALA A 185 -7.88 -12.15 -11.48
C ALA A 185 -8.21 -13.13 -12.62
N ASN A 186 -7.61 -12.95 -13.80
CA ASN A 186 -7.77 -13.79 -14.97
C ASN A 186 -6.59 -14.74 -15.22
N ASP A 187 -5.64 -14.86 -14.28
CA ASP A 187 -4.57 -15.84 -14.40
C ASP A 187 -5.16 -17.26 -14.33
N SER A 188 -4.85 -18.08 -15.32
CA SER A 188 -5.28 -19.47 -15.40
C SER A 188 -4.28 -20.40 -14.71
N GLY A 189 -4.77 -21.43 -14.01
CA GLY A 189 -3.92 -22.47 -13.40
C GLY A 189 -3.35 -22.11 -12.01
N LEU A 190 -4.01 -21.17 -11.31
CA LEU A 190 -3.81 -20.90 -9.88
C LEU A 190 -4.44 -22.00 -8.99
#